data_AF-A0A063Y5U9-F1
#
_entry.id   AF-A0A063Y5U9-F1
#
_cell.length_a   1.000
_cell.length_b   1.000
_cell.length_c   1.000
_cell.angle_alpha   90.00
_cell.angle_beta   90.00
_cell.angle_gamma   90.00
#
_symmetry.space_group_name_H-M   'P 1'
#
loop_
_entity.id
_entity.type
_entity.pdbx_description
1 polymer ?
#
loop_
_entity_poly.entity_id
_entity_poly.type
_entity_poly.pdbx_seq_one_letter_code
_entity_poly.pdbx_strand_id
1 'polypeptide(L)'
;MPGMLTPVSCLASLPSRYPGIRRWCIAFSGGMDSHVLLFAAVQALPDASLLALHINHQLQPQASAWQVHCQQVAAQLNVPFKALQVSLSSASEQAAREARYAAFEQVLQPGDGLLMAHHAGDQAETLLFRLCRGTGVAGLAGMPEARPLQQGMLLRPFLALSRQMLQDWAVEQGLQWIEDPSNSTLHYDRNYLRLQVLPALTARWPALVSRLTETAGHMSEAQSLLNEMALADLQLCQERPEVLLLPVLQHLSQPHQHNLLRYWLASWGVRLSETRLRQLKQQFFVTAENPERELRLSPDVFLRTYRQRLFLCPASRVVEPLDRLLTPEDCSLTLPSGRLLLPDELLQTEQPLRLSYRREGDRIRPAGRQGQRKLSQLFQEAGVPPWLRDTWPIIRDAEGVLWVPGLCYDMRWQKKTASMGRWQPFGLSGEPFFVSLQYHLDPS
;
A
#
# COMPACT_ATOMS: atom_id res chain seq x y z
N MET A 1 31.41 26.94 -12.45
CA MET A 1 31.50 26.28 -11.14
C MET A 1 30.10 25.77 -10.81
N PRO A 2 29.79 24.47 -10.88
CA PRO A 2 28.55 23.98 -10.29
C PRO A 2 28.57 24.37 -8.81
N GLY A 3 27.53 25.08 -8.35
CA GLY A 3 27.48 25.65 -7.00
C GLY A 3 27.73 24.57 -5.96
N MET A 4 28.57 24.88 -4.97
CA MET A 4 28.85 23.97 -3.85
C MET A 4 27.52 23.62 -3.16
N LEU A 5 27.19 22.33 -3.08
CA LEU A 5 26.02 21.88 -2.32
C LEU A 5 26.21 22.33 -0.87
N THR A 6 25.22 23.01 -0.30
CA THR A 6 25.14 23.43 1.10
C THR A 6 23.81 22.99 1.69
N PRO A 7 23.67 22.89 3.03
CA PRO A 7 22.37 22.61 3.65
C PRO A 7 21.26 23.55 3.17
N VAL A 8 21.57 24.84 3.02
CA VAL A 8 20.64 25.88 2.55
C VAL A 8 20.27 25.67 1.08
N SER A 9 21.23 25.41 0.19
CA SER A 9 20.95 25.24 -1.24
C SER A 9 20.09 24.01 -1.53
N CYS A 10 20.26 22.92 -0.76
CA CYS A 10 19.42 21.73 -0.89
C CYS A 10 17.95 22.03 -0.61
N LEU A 11 17.67 22.91 0.37
CA LEU A 11 16.33 23.29 0.80
C LEU A 11 15.69 24.35 -0.11
N ALA A 12 16.47 25.30 -0.60
CA ALA A 12 15.98 26.41 -1.43
C ALA A 12 15.30 25.94 -2.73
N SER A 13 15.67 24.76 -3.24
CA SER A 13 15.05 24.16 -4.43
C SER A 13 13.71 23.47 -4.18
N LEU A 14 13.34 23.22 -2.91
CA LEU A 14 12.15 22.41 -2.59
C LEU A 14 10.83 23.05 -3.02
N PRO A 15 10.58 24.36 -2.85
CA PRO A 15 9.32 24.98 -3.26
C PRO A 15 9.05 24.86 -4.77
N SER A 16 10.09 24.97 -5.61
CA SER A 16 9.94 24.83 -7.06
C SER A 16 9.75 23.38 -7.48
N ARG A 17 10.41 22.43 -6.82
CA ARG A 17 10.25 20.98 -7.06
C ARG A 17 8.91 20.44 -6.55
N TYR A 18 8.35 21.04 -5.51
CA TYR A 18 7.13 20.58 -4.84
C TYR A 18 6.16 21.74 -4.57
N PRO A 19 5.60 22.37 -5.63
CA PRO A 19 4.75 23.57 -5.50
C PRO A 19 3.42 23.32 -4.76
N GLY A 20 3.03 22.05 -4.59
CA GLY A 20 1.85 21.66 -3.82
C GLY A 20 2.05 21.70 -2.30
N ILE A 21 3.30 21.80 -1.82
CA ILE A 21 3.60 21.85 -0.39
C ILE A 21 3.46 23.29 0.11
N ARG A 22 2.57 23.48 1.09
CA ARG A 22 2.25 24.79 1.68
C ARG A 22 2.85 24.98 3.08
N ARG A 23 3.13 23.89 3.78
CA ARG A 23 3.73 23.88 5.12
C ARG A 23 4.83 22.82 5.19
N TRP A 24 5.96 23.20 5.76
CA TRP A 24 7.13 22.33 5.93
C TRP A 24 7.29 21.95 7.40
N CYS A 25 7.04 20.69 7.68
CA CYS A 25 7.22 20.10 9.00
C CYS A 25 8.66 19.57 9.12
N ILE A 26 9.45 20.02 10.08
CA ILE A 26 10.84 19.55 10.29
C ILE A 26 10.85 18.52 11.41
N ALA A 27 11.28 17.29 11.11
CA ALA A 27 11.52 16.29 12.14
C ALA A 27 12.76 16.67 12.97
N PHE A 28 12.54 17.19 14.18
CA PHE A 28 13.55 17.81 15.01
C PHE A 28 13.81 17.01 16.28
N SER A 29 14.90 16.23 16.29
CA SER A 29 15.29 15.41 17.44
C SER A 29 16.18 16.15 18.44
N GLY A 30 16.76 17.29 18.05
CA GLY A 30 17.76 18.01 18.83
C GLY A 30 19.19 17.56 18.58
N GLY A 31 19.40 16.48 17.81
CA GLY A 31 20.73 16.09 17.34
C GLY A 31 21.25 17.00 16.23
N MET A 32 22.57 16.92 15.96
CA MET A 32 23.30 17.75 14.99
C MET A 32 22.58 17.86 13.63
N ASP A 33 22.27 16.73 12.99
CA ASP A 33 21.70 16.73 11.63
C ASP A 33 20.34 17.45 11.58
N SER A 34 19.50 17.21 12.60
CA SER A 34 18.19 17.84 12.71
C SER A 34 18.25 19.33 13.04
N HIS A 35 19.28 19.76 13.79
CA HIS A 35 19.59 21.16 14.05
C HIS A 35 19.97 21.89 12.76
N VAL A 36 20.89 21.29 11.99
CA VAL A 36 21.30 21.82 10.69
C VAL A 36 20.10 21.95 9.76
N LEU A 37 19.22 20.93 9.73
CA LEU A 37 18.02 20.96 8.91
C LEU A 37 17.07 22.10 9.30
N LEU A 38 16.81 22.28 10.60
CA LEU A 38 15.93 23.34 11.08
C LEU A 38 16.50 24.73 10.76
N PHE A 39 17.77 24.97 11.07
CA PHE A 39 18.42 26.26 10.85
C PHE A 39 18.53 26.59 9.36
N ALA A 40 18.91 25.62 8.54
CA ALA A 40 18.99 25.80 7.09
C ALA A 40 17.60 26.02 6.46
N ALA A 41 16.53 25.41 6.99
CA ALA A 41 15.16 25.62 6.51
C ALA A 41 14.69 27.05 6.76
N VAL A 42 14.99 27.62 7.93
CA VAL A 42 14.67 29.02 8.26
C VAL A 42 15.35 29.99 7.27
N GLN A 43 16.60 29.71 6.89
CA GLN A 43 17.33 30.54 5.92
C GLN A 43 16.82 30.35 4.48
N ALA A 44 16.55 29.11 4.08
CA ALA A 44 16.24 28.76 2.70
C ALA A 44 14.76 28.98 2.32
N LEU A 45 13.86 29.00 3.31
CA LEU A 45 12.41 29.02 3.12
C LEU A 45 11.76 30.17 3.92
N PRO A 46 12.20 31.43 3.74
CA PRO A 46 11.79 32.54 4.61
C PRO A 46 10.29 32.85 4.56
N ASP A 47 9.65 32.64 3.40
CA ASP A 47 8.22 32.90 3.21
C ASP A 47 7.33 31.67 3.49
N ALA A 48 7.94 30.54 3.88
CA ALA A 48 7.21 29.30 4.03
C ALA A 48 6.70 29.08 5.46
N SER A 49 5.55 28.43 5.59
CA SER A 49 5.06 28.01 6.90
C SER A 49 5.92 26.85 7.43
N LEU A 50 6.72 27.08 8.47
CA LEU A 50 7.55 26.07 9.11
C LEU A 50 6.91 25.54 10.41
N LEU A 51 7.12 24.26 10.72
CA LEU A 51 6.71 23.64 11.98
C LEU A 51 7.75 22.62 12.43
N ALA A 52 8.39 22.83 13.58
CA ALA A 52 9.28 21.85 14.19
C ALA A 52 8.49 20.77 14.94
N LEU A 53 8.72 19.50 14.61
CA LEU A 53 8.08 18.33 15.22
C LEU A 53 9.11 17.52 16.00
N HIS A 54 8.94 17.43 17.32
CA HIS A 54 9.79 16.62 18.20
C HIS A 54 9.06 15.36 18.66
N ILE A 55 9.76 14.24 18.71
CA ILE A 55 9.21 12.97 19.20
C ILE A 55 9.85 12.65 20.54
N ASN A 56 9.04 12.72 21.60
CA ASN A 56 9.46 12.33 22.93
C ASN A 56 9.12 10.85 23.15
N HIS A 57 10.16 10.00 23.08
CA HIS A 57 10.04 8.56 23.27
C HIS A 57 9.90 8.14 24.73
N GLN A 58 10.11 9.04 25.71
CA GLN A 58 10.13 8.78 27.16
C GLN A 58 11.08 7.64 27.61
N LEU A 59 11.99 7.20 26.73
CA LEU A 59 12.91 6.09 27.00
C LEU A 59 14.10 6.49 27.87
N GLN A 60 14.52 7.74 27.77
CA GLN A 60 15.70 8.25 28.46
C GLN A 60 15.27 9.17 29.61
N PRO A 61 15.94 9.12 30.78
CA PRO A 61 15.70 10.05 31.87
C PRO A 61 15.82 11.53 31.43
N GLN A 62 16.68 11.81 30.45
CA GLN A 62 16.94 13.15 29.92
C GLN A 62 15.92 13.59 28.85
N ALA A 63 14.97 12.74 28.45
CA ALA A 63 14.05 13.04 27.34
C ALA A 63 13.26 14.34 27.55
N SER A 64 12.85 14.63 28.79
CA SER A 64 12.18 15.90 29.12
C SER A 64 13.11 17.11 28.96
N ALA A 65 14.37 17.00 29.37
CA ALA A 65 15.36 18.08 29.19
C ALA A 65 15.67 18.32 27.71
N TRP A 66 15.77 17.25 26.92
CA TRP A 66 15.97 17.32 25.47
C TRP A 66 14.80 18.00 24.76
N GLN A 67 13.57 17.71 25.17
CA GLN A 67 12.39 18.39 24.64
C GLN A 67 12.42 19.89 24.94
N VAL A 68 12.78 20.28 26.17
CA VAL A 68 12.90 21.71 26.56
C VAL A 68 13.96 22.42 25.73
N HIS A 69 15.13 21.81 25.54
CA HIS A 69 16.18 22.36 24.67
C HIS A 69 15.66 22.55 23.23
N CYS A 70 15.01 21.54 22.65
CA CYS A 70 14.45 21.65 21.30
C CYS A 70 13.40 22.78 21.20
N GLN A 71 12.55 22.93 22.22
CA GLN A 71 11.55 23.99 22.27
C GLN A 71 12.21 25.38 22.33
N GLN A 72 13.28 25.54 23.10
CA GLN A 72 14.03 26.79 23.19
C GLN A 72 14.69 27.17 21.86
N VAL A 73 15.31 26.20 21.17
CA VAL A 73 15.92 26.44 19.85
C VAL A 73 14.87 26.85 18.83
N ALA A 74 13.74 26.15 18.77
CA ALA A 74 12.66 26.52 17.84
C ALA A 74 12.12 27.92 18.14
N ALA A 75 11.98 28.29 19.42
CA ALA A 75 11.55 29.63 19.82
C ALA A 75 12.56 30.72 19.42
N GLN A 76 13.86 30.49 19.58
CA GLN A 76 14.91 31.41 19.15
C GLN A 76 14.88 31.67 17.63
N LEU A 77 14.48 30.67 16.86
CA LEU A 77 14.34 30.74 15.40
C LEU A 77 12.96 31.23 14.94
N ASN A 78 12.06 31.59 15.87
CA ASN A 78 10.66 31.94 15.58
C ASN A 78 9.90 30.86 14.80
N VAL A 79 10.20 29.58 15.05
CA VAL A 79 9.54 28.44 14.41
C VAL A 79 8.54 27.82 15.40
N PRO A 80 7.25 27.65 15.03
CA PRO A 80 6.29 26.89 15.82
C PRO A 80 6.81 25.49 16.17
N PHE A 81 6.61 25.06 17.41
CA PHE A 81 7.10 23.78 17.92
C PHE A 81 5.97 22.91 18.44
N LYS A 82 5.98 21.62 18.07
CA LYS A 82 5.05 20.62 18.59
C LYS A 82 5.81 19.37 19.02
N ALA A 83 5.71 19.05 20.30
CA ALA A 83 6.16 17.77 20.84
C ALA A 83 5.04 16.72 20.72
N LEU A 84 5.39 15.51 20.28
CA LEU A 84 4.51 14.36 20.19
C LEU A 84 5.05 13.28 21.12
N GLN A 85 4.20 12.77 21.98
CA GLN A 85 4.53 11.65 22.85
C GLN A 85 4.19 10.35 22.14
N VAL A 86 5.10 9.38 22.19
CA VAL A 86 4.87 8.06 21.60
C VAL A 86 5.09 6.97 22.64
N SER A 87 4.12 6.07 22.74
CA SER A 87 4.26 4.83 23.50
C SER A 87 4.78 3.74 22.57
N LEU A 88 5.87 3.08 22.95
CA LEU A 88 6.44 2.01 22.16
C LEU A 88 5.83 0.66 22.56
N SER A 89 5.44 -0.13 21.56
CA SER A 89 4.96 -1.51 21.76
C SER A 89 6.09 -2.47 22.12
N SER A 90 7.33 -2.16 21.71
CA SER A 90 8.54 -2.90 22.06
C SER A 90 9.77 -1.98 21.98
N ALA A 91 10.87 -2.37 22.63
CA ALA A 91 12.14 -1.65 22.58
C ALA A 91 12.94 -1.84 21.27
N SER A 92 12.34 -2.43 20.23
CA SER A 92 13.05 -2.67 18.96
C SER A 92 13.20 -1.38 18.12
N GLU A 93 14.31 -1.27 17.37
CA GLU A 93 14.57 -0.12 16.48
C GLU A 93 13.43 0.07 15.45
N GLN A 94 12.89 -1.05 14.94
CA GLN A 94 11.80 -1.04 13.99
C GLN A 94 10.50 -0.51 14.62
N ALA A 95 10.13 -0.96 15.82
CA ALA A 95 8.92 -0.47 16.50
C ALA A 95 9.05 1.03 16.86
N ALA A 96 10.24 1.47 17.29
CA ALA A 96 10.52 2.88 17.53
C ALA A 96 10.37 3.73 16.26
N ARG A 97 10.83 3.21 15.13
CA ARG A 97 10.69 3.86 13.81
C ARG A 97 9.24 3.92 13.34
N GLU A 98 8.49 2.83 13.50
CA GLU A 98 7.06 2.76 13.15
C GLU A 98 6.22 3.72 14.00
N ALA A 99 6.40 3.71 15.32
CA ALA A 99 5.72 4.64 16.23
C ALA A 99 6.03 6.11 15.89
N ARG A 100 7.28 6.40 15.49
CA ARG A 100 7.69 7.73 15.05
C ARG A 100 6.93 8.18 13.81
N TYR A 101 6.85 7.33 12.78
CA TYR A 101 6.11 7.66 11.57
C TYR A 101 4.61 7.79 11.84
N ALA A 102 4.03 6.90 12.64
CA ALA A 102 2.62 7.00 13.03
C ALA A 102 2.29 8.32 13.74
N ALA A 103 3.18 8.81 14.61
CA ALA A 103 3.02 10.10 15.27
C ALA A 103 3.09 11.27 14.29
N PHE A 104 4.03 11.25 13.34
CA PHE A 104 4.07 12.28 12.29
C PHE A 104 2.81 12.26 11.43
N GLU A 105 2.35 11.08 11.03
CA GLU A 105 1.15 10.88 10.20
C GLU A 105 -0.11 11.47 10.85
N GLN A 106 -0.23 11.46 12.18
CA GLN A 106 -1.35 12.07 12.91
C GLN A 106 -1.37 13.60 12.86
N VAL A 107 -0.23 14.24 12.58
CA VAL A 107 -0.10 15.70 12.54
C VAL A 107 -0.17 16.24 11.13
N LEU A 108 0.36 15.47 10.17
CA LEU A 108 0.44 15.88 8.78
C LEU A 108 -0.97 16.06 8.18
N GLN A 109 -1.11 17.13 7.41
CA GLN A 109 -2.30 17.52 6.67
C GLN A 109 -2.04 17.47 5.16
N PRO A 110 -3.09 17.47 4.32
CA PRO A 110 -2.94 17.61 2.88
C PRO A 110 -2.13 18.87 2.52
N GLY A 111 -1.07 18.69 1.74
CA GLY A 111 -0.16 19.77 1.37
C GLY A 111 0.99 20.03 2.34
N ASP A 112 1.21 19.16 3.32
CA ASP A 112 2.41 19.20 4.18
C ASP A 112 3.60 18.45 3.58
N GLY A 113 4.80 18.99 3.81
CA GLY A 113 6.09 18.35 3.55
C GLY A 113 6.86 18.08 4.84
N LEU A 114 7.02 16.82 5.23
CA LEU A 114 7.87 16.40 6.34
C LEU A 114 9.34 16.29 5.88
N LEU A 115 10.21 17.14 6.41
CA LEU A 115 11.65 17.12 6.18
C LEU A 115 12.35 16.25 7.24
N MET A 116 13.21 15.35 6.80
CA MET A 116 14.10 14.55 7.67
C MET A 116 15.56 14.73 7.29
N ALA A 117 16.41 14.85 8.31
CA ALA A 117 17.84 15.15 8.15
C ALA A 117 18.69 13.92 7.79
N HIS A 118 18.14 12.96 7.05
CA HIS A 118 18.91 11.80 6.62
C HIS A 118 19.97 12.23 5.61
N HIS A 119 21.19 11.74 5.78
CA HIS A 119 22.37 12.10 5.00
C HIS A 119 23.01 10.89 4.30
N ALA A 120 24.08 11.10 3.54
CA ALA A 120 24.75 10.04 2.77
C ALA A 120 25.24 8.86 3.63
N GLY A 121 25.66 9.14 4.88
CA GLY A 121 25.98 8.09 5.87
C GLY A 121 24.81 7.14 6.15
N ASP A 122 23.62 7.65 6.45
CA ASP A 122 22.42 6.84 6.68
C ASP A 122 22.03 6.02 5.44
N GLN A 123 22.28 6.56 4.25
CA GLN A 123 22.04 5.86 2.99
C GLN A 123 22.99 4.67 2.85
N ALA A 124 24.28 4.85 3.13
CA ALA A 124 25.27 3.78 3.13
C ALA A 124 24.93 2.70 4.16
N GLU A 125 24.55 3.08 5.39
CA GLU A 125 24.08 2.15 6.42
C GLU A 125 22.86 1.35 5.95
N THR A 126 21.87 2.04 5.37
CA THR A 126 20.65 1.40 4.87
C THR A 126 20.96 0.42 3.74
N LEU A 127 21.84 0.78 2.81
CA LEU A 127 22.22 -0.08 1.70
C LEU A 127 22.95 -1.32 2.19
N LEU A 128 23.96 -1.19 3.07
CA LEU A 128 24.70 -2.33 3.63
C LEU A 128 23.78 -3.25 4.42
N PHE A 129 22.91 -2.69 5.26
CA PHE A 129 21.94 -3.47 6.01
C PHE A 129 21.02 -4.29 5.11
N ARG A 130 20.54 -3.69 4.01
CA ARG A 130 19.68 -4.37 3.03
C ARG A 130 20.45 -5.39 2.20
N LEU A 131 21.71 -5.13 1.89
CA LEU A 131 22.61 -6.07 1.24
C LEU A 131 22.82 -7.33 2.09
N CYS A 132 23.11 -7.17 3.38
CA CYS A 132 23.23 -8.29 4.32
C CYS A 132 21.95 -9.12 4.44
N ARG A 133 20.78 -8.51 4.19
CA ARG A 133 19.48 -9.19 4.17
C ARG A 133 19.11 -9.79 2.80
N GLY A 134 19.98 -9.69 1.80
CA GLY A 134 19.77 -10.28 0.47
C GLY A 134 18.62 -9.63 -0.32
N THR A 135 18.42 -8.32 -0.20
CA THR A 135 17.37 -7.63 -0.96
C THR A 135 17.75 -7.41 -2.43
N GLY A 136 16.77 -7.42 -3.34
CA GLY A 136 16.98 -7.07 -4.75
C GLY A 136 17.06 -5.56 -5.04
N VAL A 137 16.95 -5.18 -6.31
CA VAL A 137 17.11 -3.79 -6.83
C VAL A 137 16.28 -2.77 -6.02
N ALA A 138 14.99 -3.01 -5.83
CA ALA A 138 14.12 -2.14 -5.02
C ALA A 138 14.64 -1.91 -3.59
N GLY A 139 15.27 -2.92 -2.99
CA GLY A 139 15.89 -2.79 -1.68
C GLY A 139 17.21 -2.02 -1.74
N LEU A 140 18.06 -2.31 -2.72
CA LEU A 140 19.35 -1.65 -2.86
C LEU A 140 19.27 -0.19 -3.34
N ALA A 141 18.11 0.24 -3.87
CA ALA A 141 17.80 1.65 -4.12
C ALA A 141 17.81 2.54 -2.85
N GLY A 142 17.96 1.93 -1.65
CA GLY A 142 18.16 2.66 -0.41
C GLY A 142 16.92 3.45 0.03
N MET A 143 17.13 4.59 0.69
CA MET A 143 16.05 5.52 1.00
C MET A 143 15.81 6.44 -0.20
N PRO A 144 14.55 6.59 -0.66
CA PRO A 144 14.22 7.55 -1.70
C PRO A 144 14.34 8.99 -1.17
N GLU A 145 14.63 9.94 -2.05
CA GLU A 145 14.70 11.36 -1.68
C GLU A 145 13.35 11.88 -1.21
N ALA A 146 12.28 11.55 -1.93
CA ALA A 146 10.91 11.88 -1.58
C ALA A 146 10.01 10.65 -1.67
N ARG A 147 9.00 10.57 -0.80
CA ARG A 147 7.92 9.57 -0.90
C ARG A 147 6.63 10.10 -0.26
N PRO A 148 5.46 9.60 -0.70
CA PRO A 148 4.22 9.83 0.04
C PRO A 148 4.29 9.34 1.49
N LEU A 149 3.62 10.06 2.38
CA LEU A 149 3.44 9.70 3.79
C LEU A 149 2.01 10.09 4.22
N GLN A 150 1.07 9.15 4.10
CA GLN A 150 -0.36 9.40 4.23
C GLN A 150 -0.81 10.56 3.34
N GLN A 151 -1.31 11.65 3.95
CA GLN A 151 -1.82 12.84 3.27
C GLN A 151 -0.71 13.87 2.96
N GLY A 152 0.52 13.65 3.43
CA GLY A 152 1.67 14.53 3.20
C GLY A 152 2.78 13.86 2.38
N MET A 153 3.88 14.58 2.24
CA MET A 153 5.10 14.13 1.56
C MET A 153 6.27 14.05 2.55
N LEU A 154 7.05 12.96 2.55
CA LEU A 154 8.30 12.86 3.28
C LEU A 154 9.47 13.17 2.34
N LEU A 155 10.34 14.11 2.71
CA LEU A 155 11.51 14.52 1.95
C LEU A 155 12.80 14.42 2.78
N ARG A 156 13.91 14.11 2.11
CA ARG A 156 15.25 13.93 2.69
C ARG A 156 16.28 14.77 1.93
N PRO A 157 16.30 16.09 2.10
CA PRO A 157 17.12 17.00 1.31
C PRO A 157 18.63 16.80 1.50
N PHE A 158 19.05 16.16 2.58
CA PHE A 158 20.47 15.97 2.90
C PHE A 158 21.06 14.65 2.42
N LEU A 159 20.31 13.80 1.70
CA LEU A 159 20.78 12.47 1.28
C LEU A 159 22.10 12.47 0.51
N ALA A 160 22.41 13.55 -0.21
CA ALA A 160 23.65 13.71 -0.95
C ALA A 160 24.80 14.32 -0.12
N LEU A 161 24.51 14.86 1.07
CA LEU A 161 25.48 15.54 1.93
C LEU A 161 26.19 14.53 2.83
N SER A 162 27.48 14.76 3.08
CA SER A 162 28.24 13.97 4.05
C SER A 162 27.98 14.46 5.47
N ARG A 163 28.10 13.57 6.45
CA ARG A 163 27.99 13.94 7.87
C ARG A 163 29.05 14.97 8.28
N GLN A 164 30.26 14.86 7.74
CA GLN A 164 31.35 15.82 8.00
C GLN A 164 30.96 17.23 7.54
N MET A 165 30.39 17.35 6.34
CA MET A 165 29.97 18.63 5.81
C MET A 165 28.83 19.25 6.64
N LEU A 166 27.88 18.43 7.13
CA LEU A 166 26.84 18.91 8.07
C LEU A 166 27.46 19.38 9.38
N GLN A 167 28.47 18.68 9.89
CA GLN A 167 29.17 19.04 11.11
C GLN A 167 29.97 20.33 10.96
N ASP A 168 30.74 20.47 9.89
CA ASP A 168 31.52 21.68 9.60
C ASP A 168 30.58 22.89 9.50
N TRP A 169 29.47 22.75 8.76
CA TRP A 169 28.47 23.79 8.66
C TRP A 169 27.81 24.10 10.02
N ALA A 170 27.51 23.10 10.85
CA ALA A 170 26.96 23.32 12.19
C ALA A 170 27.91 24.12 13.09
N VAL A 171 29.21 23.83 13.02
CA VAL A 171 30.25 24.55 13.76
C VAL A 171 30.41 25.98 13.24
N GLU A 172 30.43 26.18 11.92
CA GLU A 172 30.48 27.50 11.29
C GLU A 172 29.30 28.39 11.70
N GLN A 173 28.10 27.82 11.82
CA GLN A 173 26.90 28.52 12.29
C GLN A 173 26.81 28.64 13.82
N GLY A 174 27.77 28.10 14.57
CA GLY A 174 27.80 28.15 16.03
C GLY A 174 26.66 27.37 16.72
N LEU A 175 26.16 26.31 16.08
CA LEU A 175 25.04 25.54 16.60
C LEU A 175 25.46 24.71 17.82
N GLN A 176 24.56 24.60 18.80
CA GLN A 176 24.71 23.71 19.95
C GLN A 176 23.64 22.63 19.87
N TRP A 177 24.04 21.36 19.92
CA TRP A 177 23.13 20.23 19.77
C TRP A 177 23.28 19.20 20.89
N ILE A 178 22.30 18.32 20.98
CA ILE A 178 22.29 17.21 21.93
C ILE A 178 23.04 16.01 21.33
N GLU A 179 23.90 15.40 22.13
CA GLU A 179 24.47 14.08 21.83
C GLU A 179 23.69 13.00 22.60
N ASP A 180 22.95 12.17 21.86
CA ASP A 180 22.22 11.04 22.45
C ASP A 180 23.18 9.86 22.72
N PRO A 181 23.34 9.41 23.98
CA PRO A 181 24.23 8.31 24.34
C PRO A 181 23.89 6.98 23.66
N SER A 182 22.62 6.75 23.30
CA SER A 182 22.18 5.51 22.65
C SER A 182 22.82 5.30 21.27
N ASN A 183 23.26 6.38 20.61
CA ASN A 183 23.98 6.35 19.34
C ASN A 183 25.36 5.66 19.41
N SER A 184 25.86 5.38 20.62
CA SER A 184 27.13 4.68 20.86
C SER A 184 26.97 3.17 21.13
N THR A 185 25.73 2.67 21.21
CA THR A 185 25.45 1.28 21.59
C THR A 185 25.59 0.32 20.41
N LEU A 186 26.36 -0.76 20.55
CA LEU A 186 26.60 -1.74 19.46
C LEU A 186 25.53 -2.83 19.32
N HIS A 187 24.50 -2.84 20.18
CA HIS A 187 23.51 -3.92 20.19
C HIS A 187 22.66 -4.00 18.92
N TYR A 188 22.42 -2.86 18.26
CA TYR A 188 21.60 -2.80 17.05
C TYR A 188 22.47 -2.92 15.79
N ASP A 189 22.03 -3.74 14.82
CA ASP A 189 22.75 -4.00 13.55
C ASP A 189 23.17 -2.70 12.85
N ARG A 190 22.30 -1.68 12.85
CA ARG A 190 22.63 -0.38 12.24
C ARG A 190 23.74 0.36 12.97
N ASN A 191 23.67 0.40 14.30
CA ASN A 191 24.73 1.02 15.08
C ASN A 191 26.06 0.27 14.91
N TYR A 192 26.02 -1.05 14.83
CA TYR A 192 27.20 -1.85 14.52
C TYR A 192 27.78 -1.51 13.14
N LEU A 193 26.93 -1.40 12.10
CA LEU A 193 27.37 -0.97 10.77
C LEU A 193 28.01 0.42 10.81
N ARG A 194 27.40 1.37 11.52
CA ARG A 194 27.89 2.76 11.65
C ARG A 194 29.21 2.87 12.42
N LEU A 195 29.35 2.13 13.52
CA LEU A 195 30.45 2.30 14.47
C LEU A 195 31.64 1.37 14.21
N GLN A 196 31.42 0.22 13.57
CA GLN A 196 32.48 -0.79 13.37
C GLN A 196 32.77 -1.01 11.88
N VAL A 197 31.73 -1.24 11.06
CA VAL A 197 31.92 -1.66 9.67
C VAL A 197 32.28 -0.49 8.75
N LEU A 198 31.47 0.58 8.74
CA LEU A 198 31.69 1.73 7.89
C LEU A 198 33.04 2.43 8.15
N PRO A 199 33.49 2.64 9.40
CA PRO A 199 34.78 3.24 9.67
C PRO A 199 35.94 2.39 9.13
N ALA A 200 35.90 1.07 9.35
CA ALA A 200 36.93 0.15 8.86
C ALA A 200 37.01 0.16 7.32
N LEU A 201 35.87 0.12 6.64
CA LEU A 201 35.83 0.17 5.18
C LEU A 201 36.25 1.55 4.64
N THR A 202 35.85 2.64 5.30
CA THR A 202 36.18 4.01 4.88
C THR A 202 37.66 4.33 5.09
N ALA A 203 38.30 3.75 6.13
CA ALA A 203 39.74 3.86 6.32
C ALA A 203 40.55 3.28 5.13
N ARG A 204 40.05 2.20 4.52
CA ARG A 204 40.65 1.62 3.32
C ARG A 204 40.22 2.34 2.04
N TRP A 205 38.96 2.76 1.95
CA TRP A 205 38.36 3.40 0.79
C TRP A 205 37.67 4.72 1.19
N PRO A 206 38.37 5.86 1.21
CA PRO A 206 37.82 7.13 1.70
C PRO A 206 36.54 7.59 0.99
N ALA A 207 36.41 7.31 -0.31
CA ALA A 207 35.22 7.63 -1.10
C ALA A 207 34.13 6.52 -1.08
N LEU A 208 34.11 5.65 -0.06
CA LEU A 208 33.13 4.56 0.02
C LEU A 208 31.69 5.09 0.13
N VAL A 209 31.43 6.04 1.03
CA VAL A 209 30.07 6.52 1.30
C VAL A 209 29.46 7.17 0.05
N SER A 210 30.23 7.97 -0.69
CA SER A 210 29.76 8.56 -1.95
C SER A 210 29.47 7.48 -3.00
N ARG A 211 30.35 6.48 -3.17
CA ARG A 211 30.14 5.36 -4.09
C ARG A 211 28.94 4.48 -3.75
N LEU A 212 28.66 4.26 -2.46
CA LEU A 212 27.45 3.56 -2.03
C LEU A 212 26.19 4.38 -2.34
N THR A 213 26.26 5.70 -2.19
CA THR A 213 25.17 6.61 -2.54
C THR A 213 24.91 6.62 -4.06
N GLU A 214 25.96 6.68 -4.88
CA GLU A 214 25.89 6.53 -6.34
C GLU A 214 25.28 5.19 -6.74
N THR A 215 25.71 4.09 -6.10
CA THR A 215 25.14 2.76 -6.33
C THR A 215 23.64 2.72 -6.00
N ALA A 216 23.21 3.33 -4.88
CA ALA A 216 21.80 3.45 -4.56
C ALA A 216 21.03 4.24 -5.64
N GLY A 217 21.64 5.29 -6.19
CA GLY A 217 21.12 6.06 -7.32
C GLY A 217 20.90 5.19 -8.56
N HIS A 218 21.91 4.44 -9.00
CA HIS A 218 21.81 3.51 -10.13
C HIS A 218 20.72 2.44 -9.90
N MET A 219 20.59 1.93 -8.67
CA MET A 219 19.54 0.96 -8.32
C MET A 219 18.14 1.60 -8.36
N SER A 220 18.01 2.87 -7.98
CA SER A 220 16.75 3.61 -8.07
C SER A 220 16.34 3.86 -9.53
N GLU A 221 17.29 4.21 -10.39
CA GLU A 221 17.07 4.35 -11.84
C GLU A 221 16.64 3.02 -12.45
N ALA A 222 17.38 1.95 -12.16
CA ALA A 222 17.02 0.60 -12.62
C ALA A 222 15.62 0.18 -12.13
N GLN A 223 15.25 0.49 -10.89
CA GLN A 223 13.90 0.20 -10.39
C GLN A 223 12.82 0.99 -11.13
N SER A 224 13.12 2.21 -11.58
CA SER A 224 12.17 3.03 -12.35
C SER A 224 11.91 2.40 -13.72
N LEU A 225 12.96 1.98 -14.41
CA LEU A 225 12.85 1.23 -15.68
C LEU A 225 12.09 -0.10 -15.50
N LEU A 226 12.34 -0.82 -14.41
CA LEU A 226 11.58 -2.02 -14.07
C LEU A 226 10.09 -1.71 -13.85
N ASN A 227 9.76 -0.60 -13.20
CA ASN A 227 8.36 -0.20 -13.02
C ASN A 227 7.68 0.14 -14.35
N GLU A 228 8.37 0.83 -15.25
CA GLU A 228 7.86 1.13 -16.60
C GLU A 228 7.58 -0.15 -17.39
N MET A 229 8.52 -1.11 -17.37
CA MET A 229 8.33 -2.40 -18.02
C MET A 229 7.15 -3.18 -17.42
N ALA A 230 7.04 -3.21 -16.09
CA ALA A 230 5.94 -3.88 -15.40
C ALA A 230 4.59 -3.25 -15.73
N LEU A 231 4.53 -1.93 -15.89
CA LEU A 231 3.32 -1.23 -16.29
C LEU A 231 2.90 -1.60 -17.71
N ALA A 232 3.85 -1.67 -18.65
CA ALA A 232 3.59 -2.13 -20.01
C ALA A 232 3.07 -3.59 -20.03
N ASP A 233 3.73 -4.50 -19.29
CA ASP A 233 3.27 -5.88 -19.15
C ASP A 233 1.88 -5.96 -18.49
N LEU A 234 1.60 -5.09 -17.52
CA LEU A 234 0.31 -5.03 -16.83
C LEU A 234 -0.80 -4.65 -17.80
N GLN A 235 -0.58 -3.66 -18.68
CA GLN A 235 -1.57 -3.26 -19.69
C GLN A 235 -1.95 -4.41 -20.64
N LEU A 236 -1.03 -5.33 -20.91
CA LEU A 236 -1.30 -6.51 -21.74
C LEU A 236 -2.06 -7.60 -20.97
N CYS A 237 -1.74 -7.78 -19.68
CA CYS A 237 -2.27 -8.88 -18.88
C CYS A 237 -3.56 -8.53 -18.13
N GLN A 238 -3.83 -7.26 -17.87
CA GLN A 238 -4.89 -6.83 -16.96
C GLN A 238 -6.25 -6.85 -17.65
N GLU A 239 -7.18 -7.68 -17.16
CA GLU A 239 -8.59 -7.61 -17.54
C GLU A 239 -9.31 -6.55 -16.70
N ARG A 240 -8.96 -6.47 -15.41
CA ARG A 240 -9.50 -5.53 -14.41
C ARG A 240 -8.43 -5.24 -13.36
N PRO A 241 -8.55 -4.17 -12.54
CA PRO A 241 -7.54 -3.81 -11.53
C PRO A 241 -7.02 -5.00 -10.69
N GLU A 242 -7.91 -5.93 -10.37
CA GLU A 242 -7.68 -7.08 -9.48
C GLU A 242 -7.61 -8.43 -10.23
N VAL A 243 -7.63 -8.42 -11.57
CA VAL A 243 -7.71 -9.63 -12.41
C VAL A 243 -6.71 -9.58 -13.55
N LEU A 244 -5.80 -10.56 -13.58
CA LEU A 244 -4.86 -10.79 -14.69
C LEU A 244 -5.27 -12.01 -15.52
N LEU A 245 -5.06 -11.95 -16.82
CA LEU A 245 -5.21 -13.06 -17.76
C LEU A 245 -3.98 -13.98 -17.65
N LEU A 246 -4.19 -15.22 -17.18
CA LEU A 246 -3.11 -16.19 -17.02
C LEU A 246 -2.41 -16.56 -18.32
N PRO A 247 -3.12 -16.77 -19.46
CA PRO A 247 -2.46 -17.11 -20.71
C PRO A 247 -1.46 -16.03 -21.11
N VAL A 248 -1.85 -14.75 -21.09
CA VAL A 248 -0.94 -13.64 -21.47
C VAL A 248 0.26 -13.60 -20.52
N LEU A 249 0.01 -13.68 -19.21
CA LEU A 249 1.06 -13.71 -18.19
C LEU A 249 2.05 -14.88 -18.39
N GLN A 250 1.54 -16.06 -18.74
CA GLN A 250 2.36 -17.27 -18.97
C GLN A 250 3.24 -17.17 -20.24
N HIS A 251 2.86 -16.36 -21.23
CA HIS A 251 3.67 -16.12 -22.42
C HIS A 251 4.82 -15.13 -22.17
N LEU A 252 4.74 -14.32 -21.10
CA LEU A 252 5.85 -13.45 -20.72
C LEU A 252 7.05 -14.28 -20.26
N SER A 253 8.26 -13.76 -20.49
CA SER A 253 9.47 -14.38 -19.95
C SER A 253 9.44 -14.38 -18.42
N GLN A 254 10.17 -15.31 -17.80
CA GLN A 254 10.20 -15.42 -16.34
C GLN A 254 10.55 -14.09 -15.61
N PRO A 255 11.54 -13.29 -16.05
CA PRO A 255 11.83 -12.00 -15.42
C PRO A 255 10.66 -11.00 -15.52
N HIS A 256 9.97 -10.95 -16.65
CA HIS A 256 8.77 -10.10 -16.82
C HIS A 256 7.64 -10.53 -15.88
N GLN A 257 7.36 -11.84 -15.79
CA GLN A 257 6.38 -12.38 -14.84
C GLN A 257 6.71 -11.96 -13.39
N HIS A 258 7.98 -12.07 -12.99
CA HIS A 258 8.43 -11.69 -11.64
C HIS A 258 8.21 -10.20 -11.38
N ASN A 259 8.61 -9.36 -12.33
CA ASN A 259 8.55 -7.92 -12.23
C ASN A 259 7.09 -7.43 -12.18
N LEU A 260 6.26 -7.91 -13.11
CA LEU A 260 4.83 -7.64 -13.16
C LEU A 260 4.13 -8.04 -11.87
N LEU A 261 4.33 -9.27 -11.37
CA LEU A 261 3.68 -9.74 -10.14
C LEU A 261 4.09 -8.92 -8.92
N ARG A 262 5.36 -8.53 -8.80
CA ARG A 262 5.80 -7.65 -7.72
C ARG A 262 5.17 -6.27 -7.81
N TYR A 263 5.17 -5.68 -9.00
CA TYR A 263 4.59 -4.37 -9.25
C TYR A 263 3.09 -4.35 -8.96
N TRP A 264 2.34 -5.28 -9.55
CA TRP A 264 0.89 -5.39 -9.39
C TRP A 264 0.49 -5.66 -7.93
N LEU A 265 1.16 -6.59 -7.23
CA LEU A 265 0.84 -6.83 -5.82
C LEU A 265 1.21 -5.63 -4.93
N ALA A 266 2.31 -4.95 -5.23
CA ALA A 266 2.72 -3.77 -4.48
C ALA A 266 1.74 -2.61 -4.62
N SER A 267 1.05 -2.46 -5.77
CA SER A 267 -0.02 -1.46 -5.92
C SER A 267 -1.24 -1.74 -5.03
N TRP A 268 -1.39 -2.98 -4.56
CA TRP A 268 -2.39 -3.39 -3.57
C TRP A 268 -1.85 -3.46 -2.13
N GLY A 269 -0.66 -2.90 -1.89
CA GLY A 269 -0.02 -2.91 -0.57
C GLY A 269 0.59 -4.25 -0.16
N VAL A 270 0.63 -5.24 -1.07
CA VAL A 270 1.18 -6.57 -0.81
C VAL A 270 2.62 -6.66 -1.31
N ARG A 271 3.57 -6.94 -0.41
CA ARG A 271 4.98 -7.17 -0.76
C ARG A 271 5.33 -8.65 -0.68
N LEU A 272 5.87 -9.20 -1.76
CA LEU A 272 6.33 -10.60 -1.80
C LEU A 272 7.81 -10.74 -1.44
N SER A 273 8.13 -11.75 -0.63
CA SER A 273 9.50 -12.26 -0.51
C SER A 273 9.89 -13.10 -1.73
N GLU A 274 11.19 -13.29 -1.95
CA GLU A 274 11.70 -14.17 -3.01
C GLU A 274 11.22 -15.63 -2.87
N THR A 275 11.10 -16.12 -1.64
CA THR A 275 10.55 -17.45 -1.34
C THR A 275 9.09 -17.55 -1.76
N ARG A 276 8.26 -16.55 -1.41
CA ARG A 276 6.84 -16.54 -1.79
C ARG A 276 6.63 -16.38 -3.29
N LEU A 277 7.44 -15.58 -3.96
CA LEU A 277 7.37 -15.47 -5.42
C LEU A 277 7.70 -16.80 -6.09
N ARG A 278 8.74 -17.50 -5.63
CA ARG A 278 9.07 -18.86 -6.14
C ARG A 278 7.93 -19.85 -5.91
N GLN A 279 7.31 -19.82 -4.72
CA GLN A 279 6.15 -20.65 -4.41
C GLN A 279 4.98 -20.34 -5.34
N LEU A 280 4.65 -19.06 -5.56
CA LEU A 280 3.62 -18.62 -6.49
C LEU A 280 3.91 -19.20 -7.88
N LYS A 281 5.16 -19.22 -8.34
CA LYS A 281 5.46 -19.77 -9.66
C LYS A 281 5.28 -21.26 -9.78
N GLN A 282 5.84 -22.01 -8.83
CA GLN A 282 5.68 -23.46 -8.78
C GLN A 282 4.20 -23.84 -8.71
N GLN A 283 3.43 -23.06 -7.95
CA GLN A 283 2.02 -23.29 -7.77
C GLN A 283 1.16 -22.75 -8.90
N PHE A 284 1.51 -21.75 -9.71
CA PHE A 284 0.55 -21.13 -10.66
C PHE A 284 0.95 -21.23 -12.13
N PHE A 285 2.22 -21.50 -12.46
CA PHE A 285 2.72 -21.45 -13.84
C PHE A 285 3.32 -22.76 -14.39
N VAL A 286 3.38 -23.84 -13.59
CA VAL A 286 4.11 -25.08 -13.97
C VAL A 286 3.23 -26.17 -14.58
N THR A 287 1.90 -26.05 -14.61
CA THR A 287 1.01 -27.14 -15.06
C THR A 287 -0.04 -26.67 -16.08
N ALA A 288 -0.18 -27.43 -17.16
CA ALA A 288 -1.11 -27.19 -18.27
C ALA A 288 -2.59 -27.35 -17.88
N GLU A 289 -2.89 -28.18 -16.88
CA GLU A 289 -4.20 -28.26 -16.26
C GLU A 289 -4.21 -27.30 -15.08
N ASN A 290 -5.12 -26.32 -15.09
CA ASN A 290 -5.21 -25.27 -14.07
C ASN A 290 -6.38 -25.62 -13.14
N PRO A 291 -6.23 -26.59 -12.21
CA PRO A 291 -7.21 -26.78 -11.16
C PRO A 291 -7.23 -25.51 -10.32
N GLU A 292 -8.41 -25.04 -9.94
CA GLU A 292 -8.61 -23.85 -9.11
C GLU A 292 -7.58 -23.82 -7.96
N ARG A 293 -6.70 -22.81 -7.94
CA ARG A 293 -5.61 -22.68 -6.96
C ARG A 293 -5.87 -21.54 -6.02
N GLU A 294 -5.33 -21.66 -4.82
CA GLU A 294 -5.38 -20.62 -3.81
C GLU A 294 -4.02 -20.47 -3.12
N LEU A 295 -3.59 -19.22 -2.95
CA LEU A 295 -2.43 -18.86 -2.15
C LEU A 295 -2.78 -17.66 -1.28
N ARG A 296 -2.62 -17.83 0.04
CA ARG A 296 -2.80 -16.74 1.00
C ARG A 296 -1.57 -15.81 0.98
N LEU A 297 -1.77 -14.55 0.61
CA LEU A 297 -0.72 -13.54 0.58
C LEU A 297 -0.60 -12.78 1.91
N SER A 298 -1.72 -12.50 2.58
CA SER A 298 -1.75 -11.88 3.90
C SER A 298 -2.97 -12.40 4.69
N PRO A 299 -3.22 -11.95 5.94
CA PRO A 299 -4.42 -12.34 6.64
C PRO A 299 -5.70 -12.12 5.84
N ASP A 300 -5.75 -11.01 5.08
CA ASP A 300 -6.92 -10.49 4.40
C ASP A 300 -6.87 -10.55 2.86
N VAL A 301 -5.77 -11.04 2.27
CA VAL A 301 -5.58 -11.06 0.80
C VAL A 301 -5.17 -12.43 0.31
N PHE A 302 -5.88 -12.90 -0.71
CA PHE A 302 -5.69 -14.18 -1.38
C PHE A 302 -5.46 -14.00 -2.87
N LEU A 303 -4.62 -14.87 -3.43
CA LEU A 303 -4.43 -15.01 -4.85
C LEU A 303 -5.08 -16.31 -5.30
N ARG A 304 -5.96 -16.27 -6.30
CA ARG A 304 -6.74 -17.43 -6.74
C ARG A 304 -6.75 -17.59 -8.25
N THR A 305 -6.77 -18.82 -8.76
CA THR A 305 -7.02 -19.07 -10.20
C THR A 305 -8.43 -19.56 -10.45
N TYR A 306 -9.03 -19.07 -11.53
CA TYR A 306 -10.30 -19.59 -12.03
C TYR A 306 -10.46 -19.25 -13.52
N ARG A 307 -10.79 -20.24 -14.36
CA ARG A 307 -11.00 -20.08 -15.82
C ARG A 307 -9.94 -19.18 -16.50
N GLN A 308 -8.67 -19.58 -16.38
CA GLN A 308 -7.52 -18.88 -17.00
C GLN A 308 -7.34 -17.42 -16.57
N ARG A 309 -7.83 -17.06 -15.37
CA ARG A 309 -7.60 -15.76 -14.73
C ARG A 309 -6.95 -15.94 -13.38
N LEU A 310 -6.15 -14.95 -12.99
CA LEU A 310 -5.54 -14.79 -11.69
C LEU A 310 -6.25 -13.65 -10.97
N PHE A 311 -6.93 -13.96 -9.88
CA PHE A 311 -7.68 -13.01 -9.08
C PHE A 311 -6.92 -12.65 -7.81
N LEU A 312 -6.88 -11.36 -7.50
CA LEU A 312 -6.51 -10.86 -6.18
C LEU A 312 -7.78 -10.54 -5.41
N CYS A 313 -8.08 -11.35 -4.38
CA CYS A 313 -9.35 -11.30 -3.67
C CYS A 313 -9.14 -10.97 -2.19
N PRO A 314 -10.12 -10.33 -1.53
CA PRO A 314 -10.16 -10.31 -0.08
C PRO A 314 -10.32 -11.74 0.48
N ALA A 315 -9.91 -11.93 1.73
CA ALA A 315 -10.27 -13.10 2.51
C ALA A 315 -11.78 -13.26 2.53
N SER A 316 -12.27 -14.50 2.35
CA SER A 316 -13.69 -14.80 2.53
C SER A 316 -14.07 -14.45 3.96
N ARG A 317 -14.85 -13.38 4.13
CA ARG A 317 -15.35 -12.98 5.45
C ARG A 317 -16.36 -14.02 5.92
N VAL A 318 -16.34 -14.32 7.22
CA VAL A 318 -17.46 -15.03 7.86
C VAL A 318 -18.69 -14.13 7.68
N VAL A 319 -19.64 -14.58 6.88
CA VAL A 319 -20.84 -13.79 6.61
C VAL A 319 -21.93 -14.24 7.56
N GLU A 320 -22.53 -13.30 8.27
CA GLU A 320 -23.74 -13.59 9.05
C GLU A 320 -24.82 -14.16 8.13
N PRO A 321 -25.67 -15.07 8.62
CA PRO A 321 -26.78 -15.58 7.84
C PRO A 321 -27.65 -14.42 7.33
N LEU A 322 -27.83 -14.32 6.02
CA LEU A 322 -28.75 -13.37 5.42
C LEU A 322 -30.12 -14.02 5.29
N ASP A 323 -31.11 -13.43 5.98
CA ASP A 323 -32.53 -13.72 5.80
C ASP A 323 -33.30 -12.42 6.10
N ARG A 324 -33.64 -11.68 5.05
CA ARG A 324 -34.27 -10.36 5.14
C ARG A 324 -35.53 -10.32 4.29
N LEU A 325 -36.63 -9.80 4.82
CA LEU A 325 -37.80 -9.45 4.03
C LEU A 325 -37.50 -8.17 3.23
N LEU A 326 -37.75 -8.20 1.92
CA LEU A 326 -37.58 -7.06 1.04
C LEU A 326 -38.78 -6.13 1.12
N THR A 327 -38.50 -4.84 1.03
CA THR A 327 -39.47 -3.74 1.05
C THR A 327 -39.37 -2.92 -0.24
N PRO A 328 -40.40 -2.13 -0.59
CA PRO A 328 -40.37 -1.20 -1.72
C PRO A 328 -39.17 -0.23 -1.75
N GLU A 329 -38.56 0.04 -0.60
CA GLU A 329 -37.41 0.95 -0.46
C GLU A 329 -36.06 0.29 -0.74
N ASP A 330 -36.00 -1.04 -0.89
CA ASP A 330 -34.76 -1.81 -1.03
C ASP A 330 -34.19 -1.83 -2.45
N CYS A 331 -34.40 -0.78 -3.26
CA CYS A 331 -33.93 -0.71 -4.65
C CYS A 331 -32.39 -0.85 -4.79
N SER A 332 -31.65 -0.54 -3.71
CA SER A 332 -30.20 -0.78 -3.61
C SER A 332 -29.79 -1.20 -2.20
N LEU A 333 -29.18 -2.38 -2.09
CA LEU A 333 -28.70 -2.94 -0.83
C LEU A 333 -27.18 -3.12 -0.84
N THR A 334 -26.51 -2.61 0.18
CA THR A 334 -25.08 -2.88 0.41
C THR A 334 -24.96 -4.04 1.40
N LEU A 335 -24.45 -5.18 0.92
CA LEU A 335 -24.15 -6.37 1.72
C LEU A 335 -22.64 -6.44 2.01
N PRO A 336 -22.18 -7.23 3.00
CA PRO A 336 -20.76 -7.35 3.32
C PRO A 336 -19.86 -7.78 2.15
N SER A 337 -20.42 -8.54 1.19
CA SER A 337 -19.71 -9.09 0.04
C SER A 337 -19.92 -8.31 -1.27
N GLY A 338 -20.74 -7.25 -1.29
CA GLY A 338 -21.07 -6.55 -2.54
C GLY A 338 -22.32 -5.68 -2.47
N ARG A 339 -22.66 -5.08 -3.60
CA ARG A 339 -23.88 -4.28 -3.79
C ARG A 339 -24.90 -5.03 -4.65
N LEU A 340 -26.14 -5.07 -4.18
CA LEU A 340 -27.28 -5.64 -4.88
C LEU A 340 -28.19 -4.50 -5.35
N LEU A 341 -28.45 -4.45 -6.65
CA LEU A 341 -29.42 -3.53 -7.25
C LEU A 341 -30.68 -4.33 -7.63
N LEU A 342 -31.83 -3.88 -7.13
CA LEU A 342 -33.13 -4.52 -7.33
C LEU A 342 -34.00 -3.62 -8.23
N PRO A 343 -34.68 -4.17 -9.25
CA PRO A 343 -35.62 -3.41 -10.06
C PRO A 343 -36.85 -3.02 -9.24
N ASP A 344 -37.37 -1.80 -9.44
CA ASP A 344 -38.56 -1.32 -8.71
C ASP A 344 -39.77 -2.23 -8.95
N GLU A 345 -39.92 -2.81 -10.14
CA GLU A 345 -41.06 -3.68 -10.47
C GLU A 345 -41.06 -5.00 -9.71
N LEU A 346 -39.89 -5.43 -9.22
CA LEU A 346 -39.74 -6.59 -8.34
C LEU A 346 -40.20 -6.26 -6.92
N LEU A 347 -39.96 -5.04 -6.45
CA LEU A 347 -40.30 -4.63 -5.10
C LEU A 347 -41.77 -4.20 -4.95
N GLN A 348 -42.46 -3.92 -6.07
CA GLN A 348 -43.88 -3.60 -6.14
C GLN A 348 -44.80 -4.84 -6.25
N THR A 349 -44.30 -6.04 -5.96
CA THR A 349 -45.12 -7.27 -5.97
C THR A 349 -45.97 -7.38 -4.71
N GLU A 350 -47.21 -7.85 -4.83
CA GLU A 350 -48.06 -8.11 -3.66
C GLU A 350 -47.56 -9.27 -2.78
N GLN A 351 -46.70 -10.14 -3.33
CA GLN A 351 -46.12 -11.25 -2.59
C GLN A 351 -44.86 -10.82 -1.81
N PRO A 352 -44.70 -11.27 -0.55
CA PRO A 352 -43.51 -10.98 0.25
C PRO A 352 -42.28 -11.70 -0.33
N LEU A 353 -41.26 -10.92 -0.69
CA LEU A 353 -39.98 -11.44 -1.17
C LEU A 353 -38.94 -11.44 -0.06
N ARG A 354 -38.14 -12.50 0.00
CA ARG A 354 -37.03 -12.64 0.94
C ARG A 354 -35.69 -12.67 0.22
N LEU A 355 -34.73 -11.98 0.79
CA LEU A 355 -33.34 -12.00 0.40
C LEU A 355 -32.57 -12.93 1.34
N SER A 356 -31.90 -13.94 0.77
CA SER A 356 -30.97 -14.80 1.51
C SER A 356 -29.71 -15.08 0.71
N TYR A 357 -28.67 -15.64 1.34
CA TYR A 357 -27.58 -16.22 0.55
C TYR A 357 -28.01 -17.53 -0.14
N ARG A 358 -27.21 -17.94 -1.12
CA ARG A 358 -27.26 -19.26 -1.74
C ARG A 358 -27.15 -20.35 -0.67
N ARG A 359 -28.01 -21.36 -0.76
CA ARG A 359 -27.98 -22.56 0.07
C ARG A 359 -27.57 -23.77 -0.79
N GLU A 360 -26.90 -24.72 -0.18
CA GLU A 360 -26.62 -25.98 -0.86
C GLU A 360 -27.93 -26.68 -1.23
N GLY A 361 -27.98 -27.27 -2.43
CA GLY A 361 -29.17 -27.92 -2.94
C GLY A 361 -30.21 -27.00 -3.58
N ASP A 362 -30.05 -25.67 -3.53
CA ASP A 362 -30.97 -24.73 -4.19
C ASP A 362 -31.20 -25.06 -5.67
N ARG A 363 -32.46 -24.94 -6.10
CA ARG A 363 -32.90 -25.20 -7.46
C ARG A 363 -33.84 -24.11 -7.96
N ILE A 364 -33.81 -23.86 -9.26
CA ILE A 364 -34.68 -22.91 -9.96
C ILE A 364 -35.15 -23.53 -11.29
N ARG A 365 -36.31 -23.12 -11.80
CA ARG A 365 -36.74 -23.41 -13.17
C ARG A 365 -36.48 -22.16 -14.01
N PRO A 366 -35.27 -22.01 -14.60
CA PRO A 366 -34.92 -20.77 -15.27
C PRO A 366 -35.84 -20.53 -16.48
N ALA A 367 -36.39 -19.32 -16.57
CA ALA A 367 -37.23 -18.93 -17.70
C ALA A 367 -36.49 -19.09 -19.03
N GLY A 368 -37.20 -19.51 -20.08
CA GLY A 368 -36.59 -19.76 -21.40
C GLY A 368 -35.81 -21.09 -21.50
N ARG A 369 -35.82 -21.94 -20.46
CA ARG A 369 -35.17 -23.26 -20.49
C ARG A 369 -36.11 -24.35 -19.99
N GLN A 370 -35.89 -25.57 -20.48
CA GLN A 370 -36.64 -26.73 -20.01
C GLN A 370 -36.06 -27.29 -18.70
N GLY A 371 -36.96 -27.57 -17.75
CA GLY A 371 -36.66 -28.31 -16.53
C GLY A 371 -36.05 -27.49 -15.38
N GLN A 372 -35.91 -28.15 -14.22
CA GLN A 372 -35.37 -27.54 -13.01
C GLN A 372 -33.85 -27.80 -12.89
N ARG A 373 -33.08 -26.75 -12.61
CA ARG A 373 -31.61 -26.78 -12.55
C ARG A 373 -31.11 -26.50 -11.13
N LYS A 374 -29.99 -27.11 -10.75
CA LYS A 374 -29.30 -26.78 -9.49
C LYS A 374 -28.58 -25.44 -9.68
N LEU A 375 -28.61 -24.56 -8.66
CA LEU A 375 -27.90 -23.29 -8.75
C LEU A 375 -26.39 -23.47 -8.91
N SER A 376 -25.80 -24.53 -8.31
CA SER A 376 -24.36 -24.83 -8.49
C SER A 376 -23.97 -25.00 -9.96
N GLN A 377 -24.81 -25.63 -10.77
CA GLN A 377 -24.58 -25.79 -12.21
C GLN A 377 -24.69 -24.46 -12.95
N LEU A 378 -25.70 -23.63 -12.62
CA LEU A 378 -25.87 -22.31 -13.23
C LEU A 378 -24.69 -21.38 -12.93
N PHE A 379 -24.20 -21.36 -11.68
CA PHE A 379 -22.99 -20.62 -11.30
C PHE A 379 -21.76 -21.12 -12.05
N GLN A 380 -21.61 -22.44 -12.20
CA GLN A 380 -20.50 -23.01 -12.95
C GLN A 380 -20.58 -22.61 -14.43
N GLU A 381 -21.74 -22.70 -15.07
CA GLU A 381 -21.95 -22.31 -16.48
C GLU A 381 -21.65 -20.83 -16.70
N ALA A 382 -22.20 -19.96 -15.84
CA ALA A 382 -21.98 -18.51 -15.85
C ALA A 382 -20.53 -18.11 -15.52
N GLY A 383 -19.68 -19.05 -15.12
CA GLY A 383 -18.28 -18.76 -14.80
C GLY A 383 -18.12 -17.93 -13.54
N VAL A 384 -19.00 -18.13 -12.55
CA VAL A 384 -18.85 -17.49 -11.25
C VAL A 384 -17.79 -18.24 -10.43
N PRO A 385 -16.74 -17.56 -9.94
CA PRO A 385 -15.71 -18.19 -9.11
C PRO A 385 -16.30 -18.84 -7.85
N PRO A 386 -15.81 -20.03 -7.42
CA PRO A 386 -16.37 -20.78 -6.28
C PRO A 386 -16.50 -19.95 -5.01
N TRP A 387 -15.49 -19.14 -4.70
CA TRP A 387 -15.44 -18.32 -3.48
C TRP A 387 -16.44 -17.15 -3.45
N LEU A 388 -17.12 -16.87 -4.55
CA LEU A 388 -18.20 -15.88 -4.62
C LEU A 388 -19.59 -16.53 -4.55
N ARG A 389 -19.71 -17.85 -4.71
CA ARG A 389 -21.01 -18.52 -4.89
C ARG A 389 -21.81 -18.57 -3.58
N ASP A 390 -21.15 -18.80 -2.46
CA ASP A 390 -21.83 -19.00 -1.17
C ASP A 390 -22.34 -17.68 -0.57
N THR A 391 -21.76 -16.56 -0.98
CA THR A 391 -22.16 -15.21 -0.57
C THR A 391 -22.99 -14.50 -1.64
N TRP A 392 -23.45 -15.24 -2.65
CA TRP A 392 -24.31 -14.69 -3.70
C TRP A 392 -25.73 -14.49 -3.16
N PRO A 393 -26.30 -13.28 -3.25
CA PRO A 393 -27.67 -13.02 -2.81
C PRO A 393 -28.67 -13.71 -3.73
N ILE A 394 -29.70 -14.31 -3.16
CA ILE A 394 -30.78 -15.02 -3.83
C ILE A 394 -32.11 -14.43 -3.35
N ILE A 395 -32.99 -14.14 -4.29
CA ILE A 395 -34.33 -13.63 -4.01
C ILE A 395 -35.31 -14.81 -4.05
N ARG A 396 -36.14 -14.90 -3.02
CA ARG A 396 -37.06 -16.01 -2.78
C ARG A 396 -38.47 -15.50 -2.53
N ASP A 397 -39.45 -16.28 -2.95
CA ASP A 397 -40.85 -16.15 -2.57
C ASP A 397 -41.25 -17.32 -1.63
N ALA A 398 -42.55 -17.49 -1.40
CA ALA A 398 -43.09 -18.59 -0.58
C ALA A 398 -42.86 -19.99 -1.20
N GLU A 399 -42.63 -20.07 -2.51
CA GLU A 399 -42.49 -21.31 -3.28
C GLU A 399 -41.02 -21.68 -3.53
N GLY A 400 -40.07 -20.77 -3.27
CA GLY A 400 -38.63 -21.05 -3.29
C GLY A 400 -37.82 -19.95 -3.99
N VAL A 401 -36.82 -20.36 -4.78
CA VAL A 401 -35.96 -19.40 -5.50
C VAL A 401 -36.76 -18.76 -6.64
N LEU A 402 -36.88 -17.44 -6.61
CA LEU A 402 -37.54 -16.66 -7.65
C LEU A 402 -36.52 -16.01 -8.59
N TRP A 403 -35.40 -15.50 -8.07
CA TRP A 403 -34.41 -14.80 -8.87
C TRP A 403 -33.00 -14.93 -8.32
N VAL A 404 -32.05 -15.13 -9.24
CA VAL A 404 -30.60 -15.14 -9.01
C VAL A 404 -30.01 -13.91 -9.72
N PRO A 405 -29.79 -12.80 -9.00
CA PRO A 405 -29.32 -11.53 -9.57
C PRO A 405 -28.10 -11.70 -10.46
N GLY A 406 -28.16 -11.15 -11.68
CA GLY A 406 -27.11 -11.26 -12.70
C GLY A 406 -27.01 -12.61 -13.43
N LEU A 407 -27.79 -13.63 -13.07
CA LEU A 407 -27.76 -14.95 -13.73
C LEU A 407 -29.09 -15.31 -14.41
N CYS A 408 -30.20 -15.43 -13.66
CA CYS A 408 -31.48 -15.88 -14.22
C CYS A 408 -32.65 -15.64 -13.26
N TYR A 409 -33.88 -15.62 -13.80
CA TYR A 409 -35.15 -15.60 -13.07
C TYR A 409 -35.92 -16.90 -13.29
N ASP A 410 -36.80 -17.24 -12.35
CA ASP A 410 -37.67 -18.41 -12.44
C ASP A 410 -38.78 -18.20 -13.47
N MET A 411 -39.23 -19.27 -14.14
CA MET A 411 -40.29 -19.24 -15.15
C MET A 411 -41.62 -18.67 -14.63
N ARG A 412 -41.84 -18.69 -13.31
CA ARG A 412 -43.01 -18.10 -12.64
C ARG A 412 -43.00 -16.57 -12.72
N TRP A 413 -41.85 -15.97 -12.97
CA TRP A 413 -41.71 -14.52 -13.15
C TRP A 413 -42.09 -14.11 -14.57
N GLN A 414 -43.34 -13.66 -14.74
CA GLN A 414 -43.94 -13.35 -16.05
C GLN A 414 -43.62 -11.93 -16.59
N LYS A 415 -43.03 -11.05 -15.78
CA LYS A 415 -42.70 -9.68 -16.21
C LYS A 415 -41.42 -9.70 -17.07
N LYS A 416 -41.55 -9.38 -18.36
CA LYS A 416 -40.43 -9.11 -19.29
C LYS A 416 -39.80 -7.76 -18.96
N THR A 417 -39.01 -7.66 -17.90
CA THR A 417 -38.19 -6.49 -17.65
C THR A 417 -36.73 -6.79 -17.97
N ALA A 418 -36.25 -6.19 -19.05
CA ALA A 418 -34.83 -6.13 -19.41
C ALA A 418 -34.03 -5.16 -18.50
N SER A 419 -34.65 -4.57 -17.47
CA SER A 419 -34.02 -3.66 -16.51
C SER A 419 -33.26 -4.41 -15.40
N MET A 420 -32.04 -4.84 -15.74
CA MET A 420 -30.77 -4.62 -15.02
C MET A 420 -30.64 -4.75 -13.48
N GLY A 421 -31.47 -5.55 -12.82
CA GLY A 421 -31.12 -6.01 -11.48
C GLY A 421 -29.78 -6.78 -11.48
N ARG A 422 -28.81 -6.40 -10.64
CA ARG A 422 -27.46 -6.99 -10.68
C ARG A 422 -26.83 -7.13 -9.30
N TRP A 423 -26.04 -8.19 -9.16
CA TRP A 423 -25.13 -8.37 -8.04
C TRP A 423 -23.72 -7.92 -8.45
N GLN A 424 -23.12 -7.10 -7.60
CA GLN A 424 -21.80 -6.50 -7.79
C GLN A 424 -20.91 -6.85 -6.59
N PRO A 425 -20.20 -8.00 -6.61
CA PRO A 425 -19.31 -8.39 -5.51
C PRO A 425 -18.16 -7.40 -5.36
N PHE A 426 -17.86 -7.02 -4.12
CA PHE A 426 -16.77 -6.10 -3.81
C PHE A 426 -15.40 -6.76 -3.97
N GLY A 427 -14.51 -6.02 -4.64
CA GLY A 427 -13.09 -6.31 -4.75
C GLY A 427 -12.30 -5.78 -3.56
N LEU A 428 -10.97 -5.79 -3.69
CA LEU A 428 -10.09 -5.12 -2.72
C LEU A 428 -10.25 -3.60 -2.72
N SER A 429 -10.59 -3.02 -3.86
CA SER A 429 -10.85 -1.59 -4.03
C SER A 429 -12.19 -1.13 -3.44
N GLY A 430 -13.04 -2.05 -3.01
CA GLY A 430 -14.44 -1.75 -2.68
C GLY A 430 -15.33 -1.54 -3.91
N GLU A 431 -14.75 -1.59 -5.12
CA GLU A 431 -15.50 -1.52 -6.38
C GLU A 431 -15.87 -2.92 -6.89
N PRO A 432 -16.90 -3.03 -7.76
CA PRO A 432 -17.29 -4.31 -8.35
C PRO A 432 -16.18 -4.90 -9.23
N PHE A 433 -15.54 -5.99 -8.77
CA PHE A 433 -14.42 -6.59 -9.50
C PHE A 433 -14.81 -7.77 -10.39
N PHE A 434 -15.96 -8.40 -10.12
CA PHE A 434 -16.55 -9.43 -10.96
C PHE A 434 -17.94 -8.97 -11.42
N VAL A 435 -18.21 -9.10 -12.72
CA VAL A 435 -19.54 -8.87 -13.29
C VAL A 435 -19.83 -10.10 -14.12
N SER A 436 -20.91 -10.80 -13.79
CA SER A 436 -21.40 -11.89 -14.64
C SER A 436 -21.62 -11.32 -16.04
N LEU A 437 -20.90 -11.83 -17.04
CA LEU A 437 -21.26 -11.58 -18.43
C LEU A 437 -22.72 -11.99 -18.58
N GLN A 438 -23.53 -11.15 -19.23
CA GLN A 438 -24.95 -11.40 -19.42
C GLN A 438 -25.13 -12.84 -19.86
N TYR A 439 -25.78 -13.63 -19.01
CA TYR A 439 -26.21 -14.95 -19.38
C TYR A 439 -27.31 -14.72 -20.42
N HIS A 440 -26.94 -14.68 -21.70
CA HIS A 440 -27.91 -14.52 -22.77
C HIS A 440 -28.91 -15.65 -22.63
N LEU A 441 -30.11 -15.29 -22.15
CA LEU A 441 -31.31 -16.06 -22.36
C LEU A 441 -31.65 -15.87 -23.85
N ASP A 442 -30.85 -16.47 -24.74
CA ASP A 442 -31.22 -16.55 -26.14
C ASP A 442 -32.48 -17.43 -26.20
N PRO A 443 -33.60 -16.90 -26.70
CA PRO A 443 -34.75 -17.71 -27.03
C PRO A 443 -34.44 -18.34 -28.40
N SER A 444 -33.86 -19.55 -28.38
CA SER A 444 -33.91 -20.43 -29.55
C SER A 444 -35.31 -21.03 -29.68
#